data_AF-A0A3N2PPU1-F1
#
_entry.id   AF-A0A3N2PPU1-F1
#
_cell.length_a   1.000
_cell.length_b   1.000
_cell.length_c   1.000
_cell.angle_alpha   90.00
_cell.angle_beta   90.00
_cell.angle_gamma   90.00
#
_symmetry.space_group_name_H-M   'P 1'
#
loop_
_entity.id
_entity.type
_entity.pdbx_description
1 polymer ?
#
loop_
_entity_poly.entity_id
_entity_poly.type
_entity_poly.pdbx_seq_one_letter_code
_entity_poly.pdbx_strand_id
1 'polypeptide(L)'
;MAVPTAIVTGARMLNEVEEGSLDEVLTSLRTNLSVLSAFPAPSTKESPQRFKSHGDPDLDALLDRNLRATQSATLQLTGRYLPLVYNLVSKLIAAPRNKAIVIIDTENRFDPTCLTAQYSSRLDDLHHVHVYRTPRCGSDHLQALVASVEAQMLYSRHESRGREWWGTIVIGSLSASPSASATASGPAMTSTRGSTAHVTASWKGWLRVDREDVERFHPAASAREALADRERRQVAVDSAGWAASCQWGGFTFRPEEERRQ
;
A
#
# COMPACT_ATOMS: atom_id res chain seq x y z
N MET A 1 43.82 41.00 10.95
CA MET A 1 43.42 39.58 10.94
C MET A 1 42.12 39.47 11.70
N ALA A 2 41.00 39.24 11.01
CA ALA A 2 39.69 39.14 11.62
C ALA A 2 39.25 37.67 11.62
N VAL A 3 39.00 37.11 12.80
CA VAL A 3 38.43 35.78 12.97
C VAL A 3 36.93 35.87 12.64
N PRO A 4 36.38 34.98 11.81
CA PRO A 4 34.98 35.05 11.41
C PRO A 4 34.04 34.78 12.60
N THR A 5 33.19 35.76 12.87
CA THR A 5 32.22 35.88 13.97
C THR A 5 31.20 34.74 14.05
N ALA A 6 31.07 33.91 13.00
CA ALA A 6 30.10 32.81 12.95
C ALA A 6 30.46 31.62 13.85
N ILE A 7 31.75 31.36 14.11
CA ILE A 7 32.19 30.23 14.95
C ILE A 7 31.86 30.50 16.44
N VAL A 8 31.91 31.77 16.86
CA VAL A 8 31.68 32.17 18.25
C VAL A 8 30.19 32.14 18.61
N THR A 9 29.29 32.39 17.65
CA THR A 9 27.85 32.34 17.88
C THR A 9 27.33 30.90 18.00
N GLY A 10 27.85 29.97 17.19
CA GLY A 10 27.42 28.56 17.22
C GLY A 10 27.82 27.82 18.50
N ALA A 11 29.02 28.07 19.03
CA ALA A 11 29.48 27.46 20.27
C ALA A 11 28.72 27.97 21.51
N ARG A 12 28.22 29.22 21.46
CA ARG A 12 27.41 29.80 22.55
C ARG A 12 25.97 29.30 22.53
N MET A 13 25.38 29.05 21.36
CA MET A 13 24.03 28.49 21.25
C MET A 13 23.94 27.01 21.65
N LEU A 14 25.04 26.26 21.58
CA LEU A 14 25.09 24.86 22.04
C LEU A 14 25.42 24.72 23.53
N ASN A 15 25.92 25.79 24.17
CA ASN A 15 26.19 25.82 25.61
C ASN A 15 24.98 26.29 26.44
N GLU A 16 23.91 26.75 25.78
CA GLU A 16 22.64 27.17 26.40
C GLU A 16 21.54 26.09 26.27
N VAL A 17 21.84 24.92 25.68
CA VAL A 17 20.92 23.79 25.69
C VAL A 17 21.05 23.10 27.04
N GLU A 18 20.29 23.59 28.02
CA GLU A 18 19.95 22.83 29.22
C GLU A 18 19.44 21.44 28.80
N GLU A 19 19.90 20.40 29.50
CA GLU A 19 19.38 19.03 29.40
C GLU A 19 17.93 18.99 29.90
N GLY A 20 17.03 19.64 29.16
CA GLY A 20 15.60 19.54 29.37
C GLY A 20 15.18 18.10 29.17
N SER A 21 14.42 17.57 30.12
CA SER A 21 13.86 16.23 30.03
C SER A 21 13.08 16.10 28.71
N LEU A 22 13.13 14.93 28.07
CA LEU A 22 12.39 14.64 26.84
C LEU A 22 10.90 15.01 26.98
N ASP A 23 10.36 14.88 28.19
CA ASP A 23 9.00 15.26 28.53
C ASP A 23 8.74 16.76 28.41
N GLU A 24 9.70 17.62 28.76
CA GLU A 24 9.57 19.08 28.63
C GLU A 24 9.59 19.52 27.17
N VAL A 25 10.41 18.86 26.34
CA VAL A 25 10.44 19.08 24.90
C VAL A 25 9.12 18.64 24.27
N LEU A 26 8.61 17.45 24.63
CA LEU A 26 7.33 16.95 24.13
C LEU A 26 6.14 17.79 24.61
N THR A 27 6.21 18.31 25.84
CA THR A 27 5.17 19.18 26.39
C THR A 27 5.18 20.53 25.68
N SER A 28 6.36 21.11 25.43
CA SER A 28 6.53 22.35 24.67
C SER A 28 6.07 22.21 23.21
N LEU A 29 6.29 21.04 22.59
CA LEU A 29 5.83 20.78 21.23
C LEU A 29 4.31 20.62 21.18
N ARG A 30 3.70 19.95 22.17
CA ARG A 30 2.24 19.81 22.30
C ARG A 30 1.56 21.15 22.59
N THR A 31 2.14 21.99 23.45
CA THR A 31 1.58 23.32 23.75
C THR A 31 1.68 24.24 22.55
N ASN A 32 2.82 24.27 21.84
CA ASN A 32 2.96 25.07 20.63
C ASN A 32 2.05 24.61 19.48
N LEU A 33 1.86 23.30 19.31
CA LEU A 33 0.90 22.77 18.32
C LEU A 33 -0.56 23.14 18.68
N SER A 34 -0.87 23.23 19.98
CA SER A 34 -2.19 23.62 20.49
C SER A 34 -2.47 25.12 20.36
N VAL A 35 -1.42 25.95 20.37
CA VAL A 35 -1.56 27.40 20.14
C VAL A 35 -1.77 27.69 18.65
N LEU A 36 -1.16 26.92 17.75
CA LEU A 36 -1.36 27.04 16.30
C LEU A 36 -2.76 26.59 15.84
N SER A 37 -3.47 25.77 16.63
CA SER A 37 -4.84 25.34 16.33
C SER A 37 -5.93 26.33 16.80
N ALA A 38 -5.55 27.43 17.46
CA ALA A 38 -6.49 28.41 18.01
C ALA A 38 -6.92 29.53 17.04
N PHE A 39 -6.44 29.53 15.79
CA PHE A 39 -6.94 30.43 14.74
C PHE A 39 -8.20 29.85 14.07
N PRO A 40 -9.30 30.61 13.92
CA PRO A 40 -10.50 30.11 13.26
C PRO A 40 -10.28 30.08 11.74
N ALA A 41 -9.91 28.92 11.21
CA ALA A 41 -9.85 28.63 9.78
C ALA A 41 -11.13 27.92 9.30
N PRO A 42 -11.56 28.12 8.04
CA PRO A 42 -12.82 27.62 7.51
C PRO A 42 -12.85 26.09 7.53
N SER A 43 -14.04 25.55 7.80
CA SER A 43 -14.38 24.15 7.97
C SER A 43 -13.70 23.21 6.96
N THR A 44 -12.57 22.63 7.33
CA THR A 44 -12.05 21.42 6.69
C THR A 44 -11.57 20.50 7.81
N LYS A 45 -12.31 19.40 8.01
CA LYS A 45 -12.00 18.37 9.01
C LYS A 45 -10.76 17.59 8.56
N GLU A 46 -9.56 18.12 8.79
CA GLU A 46 -8.33 17.36 8.62
C GLU A 46 -8.08 16.53 9.88
N SER A 47 -8.22 15.21 9.71
CA SER A 47 -7.97 14.18 10.72
C SER A 47 -6.49 13.77 10.68
N PRO A 48 -5.91 13.32 11.81
CA PRO A 48 -4.48 13.09 11.95
C PRO A 48 -4.04 11.88 11.11
N GLN A 49 -2.99 12.06 10.30
CA GLN A 49 -2.30 11.06 9.46
C GLN A 49 -3.20 10.05 8.74
N ARG A 50 -3.94 10.53 7.73
CA ARG A 50 -4.56 9.64 6.73
C ARG A 50 -3.48 8.95 5.90
N PHE A 51 -3.44 7.62 5.93
CA PHE A 51 -2.80 6.82 4.90
C PHE A 51 -3.41 7.14 3.54
N LYS A 52 -2.67 6.90 2.45
CA LYS A 52 -3.17 7.16 1.09
C LYS A 52 -4.41 6.32 0.84
N SER A 53 -5.51 6.94 0.40
CA SER A 53 -6.74 6.21 0.09
C SER A 53 -6.49 5.22 -1.06
N HIS A 54 -7.00 4.01 -0.88
CA HIS A 54 -6.94 2.93 -1.87
C HIS A 54 -8.15 2.95 -2.81
N GLY A 55 -9.07 3.88 -2.59
CA GLY A 55 -10.25 4.05 -3.42
C GLY A 55 -11.38 3.05 -3.15
N ASP A 56 -11.25 2.28 -2.09
CA ASP A 56 -12.25 1.36 -1.58
C ASP A 56 -12.45 1.65 -0.08
N PRO A 57 -13.64 2.15 0.32
CA PRO A 57 -13.87 2.58 1.70
C PRO A 57 -13.82 1.43 2.70
N ASP A 58 -14.17 0.21 2.29
CA ASP A 58 -14.13 -0.96 3.16
C ASP A 58 -12.68 -1.39 3.40
N LEU A 59 -11.85 -1.36 2.35
CA LEU A 59 -10.41 -1.58 2.47
C LEU A 59 -9.74 -0.52 3.34
N ASP A 60 -10.06 0.76 3.11
CA ASP A 60 -9.51 1.88 3.88
C ASP A 60 -9.91 1.76 5.36
N ALA A 61 -11.14 1.35 5.68
CA ALA A 61 -11.59 1.11 7.06
C ALA A 61 -10.83 -0.05 7.75
N LEU A 62 -10.48 -1.12 7.02
CA LEU A 62 -9.67 -2.20 7.56
C LEU A 62 -8.22 -1.77 7.81
N LEU A 63 -7.65 -0.98 6.89
CA LEU A 63 -6.32 -0.39 7.04
C LEU A 63 -6.24 0.51 8.27
N ASP A 64 -7.26 1.34 8.47
CA ASP A 64 -7.42 2.19 9.66
C ASP A 64 -7.36 1.37 10.96
N ARG A 65 -8.07 0.23 11.00
CA ARG A 65 -8.09 -0.66 12.16
C ARG A 65 -6.75 -1.36 12.37
N ASN A 66 -6.11 -1.81 11.28
CA ASN A 66 -4.78 -2.42 11.35
C ASN A 66 -3.71 -1.41 11.80
N LEU A 67 -3.76 -0.18 11.30
CA LEU A 67 -2.83 0.89 11.68
C LEU A 67 -2.93 1.19 13.17
N ARG A 68 -4.15 1.35 13.70
CA ARG A 68 -4.36 1.56 15.14
C ARG A 68 -3.80 0.40 15.98
N ALA A 69 -3.95 -0.84 15.52
CA ALA A 69 -3.54 -2.02 16.26
C ALA A 69 -2.03 -2.32 16.16
N THR A 70 -1.40 -2.09 15.00
CA THR A 70 -0.04 -2.56 14.68
C THR A 70 0.96 -1.45 14.41
N GLN A 71 0.50 -0.20 14.30
CA GLN A 71 1.30 0.96 13.89
C GLN A 71 1.94 0.81 12.50
N SER A 72 1.43 -0.11 11.67
CA SER A 72 1.86 -0.33 10.29
C SER A 72 0.82 0.17 9.30
N ALA A 73 1.24 1.04 8.38
CA ALA A 73 0.41 1.57 7.31
C ALA A 73 0.49 0.76 5.99
N THR A 74 1.35 -0.27 5.92
CA THR A 74 1.53 -1.08 4.72
C THR A 74 0.41 -2.12 4.58
N LEU A 75 -0.24 -2.16 3.43
CA LEU A 75 -1.20 -3.20 3.07
C LEU A 75 -0.45 -4.48 2.70
N GLN A 76 -0.59 -5.54 3.50
CA GLN A 76 0.07 -6.83 3.23
C GLN A 76 -0.96 -7.89 2.84
N LEU A 77 -0.95 -8.27 1.57
CA LEU A 77 -1.87 -9.22 0.96
C LEU A 77 -1.30 -10.64 0.97
N THR A 78 -2.17 -11.62 1.19
CA THR A 78 -1.88 -13.06 1.06
C THR A 78 -3.01 -13.81 0.36
N GLY A 79 -2.79 -15.08 0.01
CA GLY A 79 -3.74 -15.91 -0.72
C GLY A 79 -3.78 -15.60 -2.22
N ARG A 80 -4.98 -15.57 -2.80
CA ARG A 80 -5.24 -15.23 -4.22
C ARG A 80 -5.33 -13.72 -4.37
N TYR A 81 -4.24 -13.00 -4.13
CA TYR A 81 -4.24 -11.53 -4.00
C TYR A 81 -4.37 -10.76 -5.32
N LEU A 82 -4.01 -11.35 -6.48
CA LEU A 82 -3.99 -10.64 -7.77
C LEU A 82 -5.31 -9.94 -8.15
N PRO A 83 -6.50 -10.54 -7.95
CA PRO A 83 -7.77 -9.89 -8.22
C PRO A 83 -7.97 -8.60 -7.42
N LEU A 84 -7.50 -8.55 -6.16
CA LEU A 84 -7.55 -7.33 -5.37
C LEU A 84 -6.53 -6.30 -5.87
N VAL A 85 -5.34 -6.75 -6.29
CA VAL A 85 -4.32 -5.86 -6.90
C VAL A 85 -4.87 -5.24 -8.18
N TYR A 86 -5.50 -6.02 -9.06
CA TYR A 86 -6.10 -5.49 -10.29
C TYR A 86 -7.24 -4.52 -10.00
N ASN A 87 -8.13 -4.84 -9.05
CA ASN A 87 -9.21 -3.95 -8.62
C ASN A 87 -8.66 -2.62 -8.07
N LEU A 88 -7.65 -2.69 -7.22
CA LEU A 88 -6.99 -1.53 -6.65
C LEU A 88 -6.37 -0.66 -7.75
N VAL A 89 -5.59 -1.27 -8.65
CA VAL A 89 -4.93 -0.56 -9.75
C VAL A 89 -5.96 0.09 -10.66
N SER A 90 -7.01 -0.61 -11.08
CA SER A 90 -8.05 -0.05 -11.96
C SER A 90 -8.76 1.14 -11.32
N LYS A 91 -9.14 1.05 -10.04
CA LYS A 91 -9.79 2.15 -9.28
C LYS A 91 -8.90 3.37 -9.09
N LEU A 92 -7.58 3.17 -8.98
CA LEU A 92 -6.62 4.24 -8.76
C LEU A 92 -6.25 4.97 -10.05
N ILE A 93 -6.10 4.25 -11.17
CA ILE A 93 -5.77 4.87 -12.46
C ILE A 93 -6.98 5.54 -13.11
N ALA A 94 -8.19 5.02 -12.90
CA ALA A 94 -9.40 5.58 -13.48
C ALA A 94 -9.80 6.94 -12.86
N ALA A 95 -10.59 7.70 -13.61
CA ALA A 95 -11.28 8.87 -13.05
C ALA A 95 -12.21 8.45 -11.89
N PRO A 96 -12.31 9.25 -10.81
CA PRO A 96 -11.78 10.59 -10.64
C PRO A 96 -10.35 10.65 -10.07
N ARG A 97 -9.70 9.51 -9.80
CA ARG A 97 -8.43 9.48 -9.04
C ARG A 97 -7.22 9.80 -9.89
N ASN A 98 -7.19 9.35 -11.15
CA ASN A 98 -6.15 9.65 -12.14
C ASN A 98 -4.73 9.54 -11.55
N LYS A 99 -4.42 8.44 -10.87
CA LYS A 99 -3.12 8.23 -10.23
C LYS A 99 -2.13 7.52 -11.16
N ALA A 100 -0.85 7.66 -10.84
CA ALA A 100 0.23 6.86 -11.38
C ALA A 100 0.73 5.85 -10.35
N ILE A 101 1.02 4.62 -10.78
CA ILE A 101 1.37 3.50 -9.89
C ILE A 101 2.55 2.74 -10.46
N VAL A 102 3.40 2.23 -9.58
CA VAL A 102 4.45 1.28 -9.94
C VAL A 102 4.17 -0.09 -9.36
N ILE A 103 4.41 -1.13 -10.16
CA ILE A 103 4.31 -2.53 -9.77
C ILE A 103 5.68 -3.17 -9.95
N ILE A 104 6.25 -3.67 -8.87
CA ILE A 104 7.46 -4.50 -8.90
C ILE A 104 7.00 -5.95 -8.78
N ASP A 105 7.14 -6.71 -9.86
CA ASP A 105 6.70 -8.10 -9.94
C ASP A 105 7.91 -9.04 -9.93
N THR A 106 8.11 -9.72 -8.80
CA THR A 106 9.19 -10.70 -8.65
C THR A 106 8.76 -12.13 -9.01
N GLU A 107 7.48 -12.35 -9.23
CA GLU A 107 6.89 -13.65 -9.55
C GLU A 107 6.51 -13.79 -11.02
N ASN A 108 6.56 -12.69 -11.80
CA ASN A 108 6.08 -12.62 -13.18
C ASN A 108 4.61 -13.07 -13.31
N ARG A 109 3.78 -12.72 -12.33
CA ARG A 109 2.37 -13.10 -12.25
C ARG A 109 1.41 -11.95 -12.56
N PHE A 110 1.90 -10.72 -12.56
CA PHE A 110 1.11 -9.57 -12.94
C PHE A 110 0.98 -9.52 -14.47
N ASP A 111 -0.26 -9.55 -14.93
CA ASP A 111 -0.65 -9.47 -16.32
C ASP A 111 -1.48 -8.19 -16.57
N PRO A 112 -0.90 -7.17 -17.21
CA PRO A 112 -1.61 -5.93 -17.52
C PRO A 112 -2.87 -6.13 -18.38
N THR A 113 -2.95 -7.22 -19.17
CA THR A 113 -4.13 -7.49 -20.02
C THR A 113 -5.40 -7.74 -19.20
N CYS A 114 -5.24 -8.22 -17.96
CA CYS A 114 -6.36 -8.37 -17.03
C CYS A 114 -7.01 -7.02 -16.70
N LEU A 115 -6.25 -5.92 -16.65
CA LEU A 115 -6.80 -4.60 -16.34
C LEU A 115 -7.80 -4.13 -17.40
N THR A 116 -7.51 -4.38 -18.68
CA THR A 116 -8.42 -4.06 -19.78
C THR A 116 -9.54 -5.07 -19.94
N ALA A 117 -9.24 -6.37 -19.86
CA ALA A 117 -10.20 -7.42 -20.19
C ALA A 117 -11.19 -7.72 -19.05
N GLN A 118 -10.77 -7.60 -17.79
CA GLN A 118 -11.57 -8.00 -16.63
C GLN A 118 -11.97 -6.82 -15.75
N TYR A 119 -11.18 -5.74 -15.74
CA TYR A 119 -11.40 -4.57 -14.89
C TYR A 119 -11.70 -3.29 -15.69
N SER A 120 -12.04 -3.45 -16.98
CA SER A 120 -12.56 -2.39 -17.88
C SER A 120 -11.74 -1.10 -17.88
N SER A 121 -10.44 -1.18 -17.63
CA SER A 121 -9.55 -0.01 -17.60
C SER A 121 -9.33 0.51 -19.02
N ARG A 122 -9.35 1.84 -19.19
CA ARG A 122 -9.10 2.46 -20.49
C ARG A 122 -7.64 2.28 -20.88
N LEU A 123 -7.38 2.11 -22.17
CA LEU A 123 -6.02 1.95 -22.68
C LEU A 123 -5.14 3.16 -22.34
N ASP A 124 -5.71 4.37 -22.42
CA ASP A 124 -5.04 5.62 -22.06
C ASP A 124 -4.57 5.65 -20.58
N ASP A 125 -5.30 4.98 -19.68
CA ASP A 125 -4.95 4.93 -18.26
C ASP A 125 -3.76 4.00 -17.99
N LEU A 126 -3.52 3.01 -18.86
CA LEU A 126 -2.44 2.03 -18.69
C LEU A 126 -1.04 2.63 -18.86
N HIS A 127 -0.90 3.75 -19.58
CA HIS A 127 0.34 4.52 -19.66
C HIS A 127 0.87 4.96 -18.29
N HIS A 128 0.01 4.90 -17.27
CA HIS A 128 0.31 5.32 -15.91
C HIS A 128 0.56 4.16 -14.93
N VAL A 129 0.58 2.93 -15.44
CA VAL A 129 0.98 1.72 -14.70
C VAL A 129 2.37 1.29 -15.16
N HIS A 130 3.37 1.49 -14.31
CA HIS A 130 4.75 1.11 -14.61
C HIS A 130 5.04 -0.25 -14.01
N VAL A 131 5.39 -1.25 -14.82
CA VAL A 131 5.64 -2.62 -14.36
C VAL A 131 7.12 -2.97 -14.50
N TYR A 132 7.77 -3.27 -13.38
CA TYR A 132 9.16 -3.72 -13.30
C TYR A 132 9.17 -5.20 -12.93
N ARG A 133 9.58 -6.03 -13.87
CA ARG A 133 9.79 -7.47 -13.64
C ARG A 133 11.25 -7.72 -13.27
N THR A 134 11.46 -8.29 -12.10
CA THR A 134 12.80 -8.62 -11.59
C THR A 134 12.82 -10.05 -11.08
N PRO A 135 13.94 -10.78 -11.16
CA PRO A 135 14.07 -12.01 -10.42
C PRO A 135 13.83 -11.81 -8.92
N ARG A 136 13.45 -12.87 -8.23
CA ARG A 136 13.40 -12.87 -6.76
C ARG A 136 14.77 -12.46 -6.22
N CYS A 137 14.76 -11.46 -5.35
CA CYS A 137 15.94 -10.87 -4.77
C CYS A 137 15.79 -10.75 -3.25
N GLY A 138 16.91 -10.58 -2.55
CA GLY A 138 16.90 -10.33 -1.11
C GLY A 138 16.20 -9.00 -0.78
N SER A 139 15.82 -8.84 0.50
CA SER A 139 15.15 -7.63 1.01
C SER A 139 15.90 -6.35 0.68
N ASP A 140 17.22 -6.37 0.77
CA ASP A 140 18.05 -5.17 0.63
C ASP A 140 18.07 -4.68 -0.82
N HIS A 141 18.15 -5.61 -1.77
CA HIS A 141 18.06 -5.30 -3.19
C HIS A 141 16.66 -4.80 -3.56
N LEU A 142 15.61 -5.44 -3.03
CA LEU A 142 14.24 -4.99 -3.22
C LEU A 142 14.04 -3.57 -2.69
N GLN A 143 14.56 -3.25 -1.50
CA GLN A 143 14.45 -1.91 -0.91
C GLN A 143 15.21 -0.87 -1.75
N ALA A 144 16.40 -1.20 -2.23
CA ALA A 144 17.15 -0.34 -3.15
C ALA A 144 16.39 -0.11 -4.47
N LEU A 145 15.70 -1.14 -4.99
CA LEU A 145 14.87 -1.04 -6.18
C LEU A 145 13.65 -0.14 -5.95
N VAL A 146 12.93 -0.31 -4.84
CA VAL A 146 11.79 0.56 -4.49
C VAL A 146 12.25 2.02 -4.39
N ALA A 147 13.39 2.29 -3.73
CA ALA A 147 13.96 3.63 -3.63
C ALA A 147 14.38 4.21 -4.99
N SER A 148 14.96 3.39 -5.87
CA SER A 148 15.37 3.82 -7.21
C SER A 148 14.16 4.15 -8.09
N VAL A 149 13.11 3.33 -8.01
CA VAL A 149 11.83 3.54 -8.70
C VAL A 149 11.14 4.81 -8.19
N GLU A 150 11.12 5.04 -6.88
CA GLU A 150 10.58 6.27 -6.30
C GLU A 150 11.31 7.51 -6.83
N ALA A 151 12.65 7.51 -6.83
CA ALA A 151 13.44 8.59 -7.40
C ALA A 151 13.15 8.77 -8.90
N GLN A 152 12.93 7.68 -9.64
CA GLN A 152 12.58 7.73 -11.04
C GLN A 152 11.20 8.38 -11.26
N MET A 153 10.19 7.97 -10.49
CA MET A 153 8.82 8.52 -10.59
C MET A 153 8.73 9.98 -10.13
N LEU A 154 9.59 10.42 -9.21
CA LEU A 154 9.57 11.79 -8.72
C LEU A 154 10.40 12.74 -9.59
N TYR A 155 11.55 12.29 -10.10
CA TYR A 155 12.53 13.20 -10.70
C TYR A 155 12.81 12.94 -12.19
N SER A 156 12.46 11.77 -12.73
CA SER A 156 12.71 11.46 -14.14
C SER A 156 11.60 11.95 -15.08
N ARG A 157 11.83 11.87 -16.39
CA ARG A 157 10.84 12.18 -17.42
C ARG A 157 10.02 10.92 -17.75
N HIS A 158 8.70 11.01 -17.64
CA HIS A 158 7.76 9.96 -18.01
C HIS A 158 6.37 10.54 -18.29
N GLU A 159 5.51 9.76 -18.96
CA GLU A 159 4.16 10.19 -19.39
C GLU A 159 3.22 10.47 -18.21
N SER A 160 3.49 9.89 -17.04
CA SER A 160 2.68 10.11 -15.83
C SER A 160 2.89 11.43 -15.08
N ARG A 161 3.68 12.38 -15.59
CA ARG A 161 3.95 13.65 -14.87
C ARG A 161 2.71 14.51 -14.59
N GLY A 162 1.65 14.34 -15.38
CA GLY A 162 0.36 15.02 -15.16
C GLY A 162 -0.53 14.35 -14.10
N ARG A 163 -0.10 13.21 -13.53
CA ARG A 163 -0.85 12.45 -12.53
C ARG A 163 -0.09 12.42 -11.21
N GLU A 164 -0.82 12.44 -10.10
CA GLU A 164 -0.20 12.24 -8.79
C GLU A 164 0.31 10.81 -8.67
N TRP A 165 1.57 10.67 -8.26
CA TRP A 165 2.14 9.35 -7.97
C TRP A 165 1.58 8.81 -6.65
N TRP A 166 0.88 7.68 -6.73
CA TRP A 166 0.25 7.06 -5.57
C TRP A 166 1.24 6.23 -4.75
N GLY A 167 2.08 5.41 -5.38
CA GLY A 167 3.07 4.60 -4.69
C GLY A 167 3.51 3.36 -5.44
N THR A 168 4.08 2.41 -4.70
CA THR A 168 4.66 1.17 -5.22
C THR A 168 3.94 -0.04 -4.61
N ILE A 169 3.52 -0.96 -5.49
CA ILE A 169 2.99 -2.28 -5.17
C ILE A 169 4.10 -3.31 -5.44
N VAL A 170 4.39 -4.17 -4.48
CA VAL A 170 5.38 -5.25 -4.66
C VAL A 170 4.69 -6.61 -4.62
N ILE A 171 4.88 -7.40 -5.67
CA ILE A 171 4.37 -8.76 -5.81
C ILE A 171 5.53 -9.74 -5.62
N GLY A 172 5.35 -10.72 -4.72
CA GLY A 172 6.35 -11.75 -4.43
C GLY A 172 7.44 -11.34 -3.44
N SER A 173 7.17 -10.37 -2.57
CA SER A 173 8.14 -9.92 -1.58
C SER A 173 8.34 -10.94 -0.45
N LEU A 174 9.59 -11.27 -0.15
CA LEU A 174 9.97 -11.97 1.09
C LEU A 174 10.10 -10.91 2.21
N SER A 175 9.00 -10.26 2.61
CA SER A 175 9.08 -9.28 3.69
C SER A 175 9.51 -9.98 4.99
N ALA A 176 10.71 -9.67 5.47
CA ALA A 176 11.02 -9.80 6.88
C ALA A 176 10.00 -8.96 7.66
N SER A 177 9.53 -9.51 8.79
CA SER A 177 8.63 -8.82 9.71
C SER A 177 9.29 -7.53 10.21
N PRO A 178 8.55 -6.43 10.45
CA PRO A 178 9.10 -5.27 11.16
C PRO A 178 9.42 -5.56 12.64
N SER A 179 9.22 -6.80 13.11
CA SER A 179 9.69 -7.30 14.40
C SER A 179 10.83 -8.29 14.18
N ALA A 180 12.01 -7.78 13.85
CA ALA A 180 13.28 -8.43 14.12
C ALA A 180 14.26 -7.31 14.44
N SER A 181 14.60 -7.19 15.71
CA SER A 181 15.69 -6.37 16.23
C SER A 181 16.92 -6.46 15.32
N ALA A 182 17.23 -5.33 14.66
CA ALA A 182 18.45 -5.18 13.89
C ALA A 182 19.65 -5.11 14.83
N THR A 183 20.16 -6.26 15.26
CA THR A 183 21.56 -6.43 15.64
C THR A 183 22.30 -6.96 14.41
N ALA A 184 22.72 -6.05 13.53
CA ALA A 184 23.69 -6.35 12.50
C ALA A 184 24.74 -5.23 12.49
N SER A 185 25.82 -5.49 13.22
CA SER A 185 27.04 -4.69 13.18
C SER A 185 27.76 -4.95 11.86
N GLY A 186 27.70 -3.99 10.94
CA GLY A 186 28.42 -3.99 9.66
C GLY A 186 28.42 -2.57 9.07
N PRO A 187 29.44 -2.17 8.29
CA PRO A 187 29.61 -0.78 7.88
C PRO A 187 28.44 -0.37 6.96
N ALA A 188 27.80 0.73 7.34
CA ALA A 188 26.62 1.29 6.70
C ALA A 188 26.90 1.66 5.22
N MET A 189 26.41 0.85 4.29
CA MET A 189 25.89 1.40 3.04
C MET A 189 24.52 2.00 3.36
N THR A 190 24.35 3.24 2.97
CA THR A 190 23.17 4.10 3.14
C THR A 190 21.86 3.33 2.93
N SER A 191 21.30 2.79 4.02
CA SER A 191 19.90 2.40 4.07
C SER A 191 19.10 3.68 3.85
N THR A 192 18.58 3.86 2.64
CA THR A 192 17.61 4.91 2.31
C THR A 192 16.35 4.63 3.13
N ARG A 193 16.38 5.05 4.40
CA ARG A 193 15.28 5.05 5.37
C ARG A 193 14.22 6.05 4.91
N GLY A 194 13.47 5.68 3.87
CA GLY A 194 12.41 6.53 3.35
C GLY A 194 11.49 5.85 2.36
N SER A 195 12.00 4.89 1.58
CA SER A 195 11.19 4.25 0.54
C SER A 195 10.45 3.03 1.09
N THR A 196 9.13 3.14 1.19
CA THR A 196 8.26 2.06 1.67
C THR A 196 7.29 1.61 0.58
N ALA A 197 7.24 0.29 0.37
CA ALA A 197 6.17 -0.30 -0.41
C ALA A 197 4.83 -0.03 0.29
N HIS A 198 3.85 0.48 -0.46
CA HIS A 198 2.54 0.80 0.08
C HIS A 198 1.67 -0.46 0.15
N VAL A 199 1.83 -1.33 -0.85
CA VAL A 199 1.21 -2.65 -0.88
C VAL A 199 2.29 -3.69 -1.09
N THR A 200 2.26 -4.76 -0.30
CA THR A 200 3.06 -5.95 -0.54
C THR A 200 2.14 -7.15 -0.66
N ALA A 201 2.41 -8.02 -1.63
CA ALA A 201 1.69 -9.27 -1.81
C ALA A 201 2.67 -10.43 -1.73
N SER A 202 2.46 -11.33 -0.78
CA SER A 202 3.32 -12.49 -0.58
C SER A 202 2.58 -13.65 0.10
N TRP A 203 3.30 -14.74 0.37
CA TRP A 203 2.77 -15.82 1.20
C TRP A 203 2.44 -15.36 2.63
N LYS A 204 3.11 -14.31 3.12
CA LYS A 204 2.87 -13.67 4.41
C LYS A 204 2.19 -12.31 4.23
N GLY A 205 1.03 -12.14 4.85
CA GLY A 205 0.24 -10.91 4.84
C GLY A 205 -0.92 -11.03 5.83
N TRP A 206 -1.48 -9.89 6.23
CA TRP A 206 -2.56 -9.84 7.22
C TRP A 206 -3.96 -9.79 6.57
N LEU A 207 -4.06 -9.41 5.29
CA LEU A 207 -5.30 -9.45 4.51
C LEU A 207 -5.26 -10.61 3.52
N ARG A 208 -6.08 -11.63 3.76
CA ARG A 208 -6.18 -12.81 2.90
C ARG A 208 -7.27 -12.61 1.86
N VAL A 209 -6.94 -12.89 0.61
CA VAL A 209 -7.89 -12.85 -0.51
C VAL A 209 -8.18 -14.28 -0.97
N ASP A 210 -9.46 -14.64 -1.02
CA ASP A 210 -9.94 -15.92 -1.54
C ASP A 210 -11.15 -15.69 -2.45
N ARG A 211 -11.61 -16.76 -3.10
CA ARG A 211 -12.89 -16.71 -3.83
C ARG A 211 -14.01 -16.52 -2.82
N GLU A 212 -15.03 -15.72 -3.17
CA GLU A 212 -16.25 -15.62 -2.37
C GLU A 212 -16.81 -17.03 -2.11
N ASP A 213 -17.24 -17.29 -0.87
CA ASP A 213 -17.72 -18.60 -0.46
C ASP A 213 -18.97 -18.94 -1.28
N VAL A 214 -18.84 -19.93 -2.16
CA VAL A 214 -19.97 -20.57 -2.81
C VAL A 214 -20.50 -21.63 -1.86
N GLU A 215 -21.83 -21.77 -1.81
CA GLU A 215 -22.48 -22.82 -1.04
C GLU A 215 -21.74 -24.15 -1.26
N ARG A 216 -21.53 -24.92 -0.19
CA ARG A 216 -20.83 -26.22 -0.26
C ARG A 216 -21.83 -27.30 -0.60
N PHE A 217 -21.35 -28.45 -1.09
CA PHE A 217 -22.23 -29.61 -1.25
C PHE A 217 -22.81 -29.96 0.12
N HIS A 218 -24.11 -30.26 0.14
CA HIS A 218 -24.75 -30.74 1.36
C HIS A 218 -24.02 -32.02 1.81
N PRO A 219 -23.66 -32.17 3.09
CA PRO A 219 -22.86 -33.31 3.56
C PRO A 219 -23.54 -34.67 3.34
N ALA A 220 -24.86 -34.69 3.14
CA ALA A 220 -25.63 -35.88 2.79
C ALA A 220 -25.90 -36.06 1.28
N ALA A 221 -25.39 -35.18 0.42
CA ALA A 221 -25.58 -35.29 -1.02
C ALA A 221 -24.78 -36.46 -1.58
N SER A 222 -25.43 -37.28 -2.40
CA SER A 222 -24.77 -38.38 -3.10
C SER A 222 -23.86 -37.86 -4.23
N ALA A 223 -22.85 -38.64 -4.62
CA ALA A 223 -21.98 -38.29 -5.75
C ALA A 223 -22.75 -38.08 -7.06
N ARG A 224 -23.86 -38.80 -7.26
CA ARG A 224 -24.74 -38.64 -8.42
C ARG A 224 -25.48 -37.30 -8.40
N GLU A 225 -26.01 -36.90 -7.24
CA GLU A 225 -26.65 -35.59 -7.06
C GLU A 225 -25.64 -34.46 -7.24
N ALA A 226 -24.42 -34.60 -6.70
CA ALA A 226 -23.35 -33.63 -6.87
C ALA A 226 -22.96 -33.42 -8.35
N LEU A 227 -22.95 -34.50 -9.15
CA LEU A 227 -22.69 -34.42 -10.59
C LEU A 227 -23.86 -33.80 -11.37
N ALA A 228 -25.11 -34.09 -10.98
CA ALA A 228 -26.28 -33.48 -11.59
C ALA A 228 -26.34 -31.96 -11.36
N ASP A 229 -25.88 -31.50 -10.19
CA ASP A 229 -25.82 -30.07 -9.84
C ASP A 229 -24.56 -29.36 -10.36
N ARG A 230 -23.62 -30.08 -10.98
CA ARG A 230 -22.30 -29.54 -11.35
C ARG A 230 -22.37 -28.27 -12.20
N GLU A 231 -23.22 -28.25 -13.23
CA GLU A 231 -23.33 -27.11 -14.13
C GLU A 231 -23.85 -25.86 -13.40
N ARG A 232 -24.92 -26.03 -12.61
CA ARG A 232 -25.47 -24.95 -11.77
C ARG A 232 -24.42 -24.38 -10.81
N ARG A 233 -23.61 -25.25 -10.20
CA ARG A 233 -22.55 -24.83 -9.28
C ARG A 233 -21.39 -24.18 -9.99
N GLN A 234 -21.04 -24.65 -11.19
CA GLN A 234 -20.01 -24.02 -12.00
C GLN A 234 -20.42 -22.57 -12.31
N VAL A 235 -21.67 -22.34 -12.71
CA VAL A 235 -22.22 -20.98 -12.89
C VAL A 235 -22.14 -20.16 -11.60
N ALA A 236 -22.45 -20.75 -10.44
CA ALA A 236 -22.32 -20.06 -9.14
C ALA A 236 -20.86 -19.70 -8.80
N VAL A 237 -19.89 -20.57 -9.12
CA VAL A 237 -18.46 -20.32 -8.92
C VAL A 237 -17.91 -19.28 -9.89
N ASP A 238 -18.37 -19.31 -11.14
CA ASP A 238 -17.94 -18.39 -12.18
C ASP A 238 -18.48 -16.98 -11.88
N SER A 239 -19.74 -16.88 -11.44
CA SER A 239 -20.37 -15.62 -11.01
C SER A 239 -19.97 -15.15 -9.60
N ALA A 240 -19.32 -16.00 -8.80
CA ALA A 240 -18.87 -15.63 -7.46
C ALA A 240 -17.92 -14.42 -7.54
N GLY A 241 -17.89 -13.61 -6.50
CA GLY A 241 -16.91 -12.54 -6.35
C GLY A 241 -15.60 -13.02 -5.72
N TRP A 242 -14.88 -12.06 -5.18
CA TRP A 242 -13.72 -12.27 -4.35
C TRP A 242 -14.03 -11.78 -2.95
N ALA A 243 -13.44 -12.41 -1.95
CA ALA A 243 -13.56 -12.01 -0.56
C ALA A 243 -12.17 -11.69 -0.01
N ALA A 244 -12.02 -10.55 0.63
CA ALA A 244 -10.85 -10.17 1.41
C ALA A 244 -11.21 -10.25 2.90
N SER A 245 -10.40 -10.95 3.69
CA SER A 245 -10.67 -11.18 5.12
C SER A 245 -9.41 -11.10 5.98
N CYS A 246 -9.58 -10.64 7.21
CA CYS A 246 -8.53 -10.49 8.21
C CYS A 246 -9.15 -10.50 9.63
N GLN A 247 -8.33 -10.39 10.68
CA GLN A 247 -8.83 -10.38 12.07
C GLN A 247 -9.70 -9.15 12.42
N TRP A 248 -9.73 -8.12 11.57
CA TRP A 248 -10.50 -6.90 11.77
C TRP A 248 -11.83 -6.87 10.97
N GLY A 249 -12.13 -7.93 10.21
CA GLY A 249 -13.32 -8.04 9.37
C GLY A 249 -13.00 -8.51 7.95
N GLY A 250 -13.91 -8.24 7.02
CA GLY A 250 -13.72 -8.56 5.62
C GLY A 250 -14.73 -7.85 4.73
N PHE A 251 -14.49 -7.89 3.42
CA PHE A 251 -15.37 -7.33 2.40
C PHE A 251 -15.33 -8.20 1.15
N THR A 252 -16.36 -8.09 0.32
CA THR A 252 -16.41 -8.75 -0.99
C THR A 252 -16.28 -7.73 -2.10
N PHE A 253 -15.71 -8.16 -3.22
CA PHE A 253 -15.55 -7.31 -4.39
C PHE A 253 -15.65 -8.14 -5.66
N ARG A 254 -16.04 -7.48 -6.75
CA ARG A 254 -16.10 -8.07 -8.09
C ARG A 254 -15.29 -7.23 -9.07
N PRO A 255 -14.75 -7.82 -10.14
CA PRO A 255 -14.28 -7.05 -11.28
C PRO A 255 -15.44 -6.18 -11.79
N GLU A 256 -15.16 -4.96 -12.22
CA GLU A 256 -16.18 -4.12 -12.88
C GLU A 256 -16.53 -4.77 -14.22
N GLU A 257 -17.62 -5.53 -14.25
CA GLU A 257 -18.27 -5.94 -15.49
C GLU A 257 -18.56 -4.67 -16.31
N GLU A 258 -18.26 -4.74 -17.61
CA GLU A 258 -18.73 -3.76 -18.59
C GLU A 258 -20.17 -3.37 -18.21
N ARG A 259 -20.38 -2.12 -17.78
CA ARG A 259 -21.69 -1.50 -17.86
C ARG A 259 -22.02 -1.43 -19.35
N ARG A 260 -22.55 -2.53 -19.89
CA ARG A 260 -23.21 -2.57 -21.18
C ARG A 260 -24.46 -1.72 -21.03
N GLN A 261 -24.31 -0.44 -21.35
CA GLN A 261 -25.41 0.43 -21.75
C GLN A 261 -25.75 0.14 -23.21
#